data_AF-A0A661GQW3-F1
#
_entry.id   AF-A0A661GQW3-F1
#
_cell.length_a   1.000
_cell.length_b   1.000
_cell.length_c   1.000
_cell.angle_alpha   90.00
_cell.angle_beta   90.00
_cell.angle_gamma   90.00
#
_symmetry.space_group_name_H-M   'P 1'
#
loop_
_entity.id
_entity.type
_entity.pdbx_description
1 polymer ?
#
loop_
_entity_poly.entity_id
_entity_poly.type
_entity_poly.pdbx_seq_one_letter_code
_entity_poly.pdbx_strand_id
1 'polypeptide(L)' 'WALRFSESTQPYGLRLPDIELAPSSGRAHRDAVLRELALFGLPKVAGEQA' A
#
# COMPACT_ATOMS: atom_id res chain seq x y z
N TRP A 1 9.75 3.49 3.34
CA TRP A 1 9.73 4.81 2.67
C TRP A 1 8.41 5.54 2.90
N ALA A 2 7.25 4.90 2.73
CA ALA A 2 5.92 5.52 2.91
C ALA A 2 5.75 6.26 4.25
N LEU A 3 6.28 5.72 5.35
CA LEU A 3 6.25 6.37 6.67
C LEU A 3 7.00 7.71 6.69
N ARG A 4 8.19 7.79 6.07
CA ARG A 4 8.97 9.05 6.06
C ARG A 4 8.30 10.14 5.23
N PHE A 5 7.70 9.79 4.10
CA PHE A 5 6.95 10.77 3.30
C PHE A 5 5.67 11.22 4.01
N SER A 6 5.01 10.32 4.76
CA SER A 6 3.86 10.68 5.60
C SER A 6 4.23 11.66 6.71
N GLU A 7 5.42 11.56 7.31
CA GLU A 7 5.90 12.52 8.31
C GLU A 7 6.18 13.90 7.69
N SER A 8 6.74 13.93 6.48
CA SER A 8 7.02 15.17 5.74
C SER A 8 5.81 15.76 5.00
N THR A 9 4.61 15.18 5.16
CA THR A 9 3.36 15.57 4.42
C THR A 9 3.54 15.64 2.90
N GLN A 10 4.53 14.93 2.38
CA GLN A 10 4.90 15.01 0.98
C GLN A 10 4.05 13.99 0.20
N PRO A 11 3.51 14.32 -0.98
CA PRO A 11 2.72 13.37 -1.76
C PRO A 11 3.59 12.23 -2.28
N TYR A 12 3.13 10.99 -2.11
CA TYR A 12 3.83 9.79 -2.59
C TYR A 12 2.85 8.79 -3.18
N GLY A 13 3.28 8.05 -4.22
CA GLY A 13 2.50 6.98 -4.84
C GLY A 13 3.09 5.61 -4.54
N LEU A 14 2.32 4.56 -4.81
CA LEU A 14 2.79 3.18 -4.76
C LEU A 14 2.47 2.53 -6.11
N ARG A 15 3.46 1.93 -6.76
CA ARG A 15 3.23 1.15 -7.98
C ARG A 15 3.68 -0.28 -7.76
N LEU A 16 2.71 -1.18 -7.78
CA LEU A 16 2.88 -2.62 -7.74
C LEU A 16 2.46 -3.21 -9.11
N PRO A 17 2.81 -4.47 -9.40
CA PRO A 17 2.38 -5.14 -10.63
C PRO A 17 0.86 -5.19 -10.81
N ASP A 18 0.11 -5.31 -9.71
CA ASP A 18 -1.35 -5.49 -9.71
C ASP A 18 -2.12 -4.20 -9.38
N ILE A 19 -1.46 -3.24 -8.72
CA ILE A 19 -2.10 -1.99 -8.27
C ILE A 19 -1.20 -0.77 -8.43
N GLU A 20 -1.80 0.34 -8.86
CA GLU A 20 -1.18 1.66 -8.88
C GLU A 20 -1.97 2.63 -8.01
N LEU A 21 -1.34 3.10 -6.94
CA LEU A 21 -1.83 4.19 -6.10
C LEU A 21 -1.16 5.48 -6.56
N ALA A 22 -1.97 6.39 -7.11
CA ALA A 22 -1.55 7.73 -7.51
C ALA A 22 -0.93 8.50 -6.32
N PRO A 23 -0.02 9.46 -6.58
CA PRO A 23 0.59 10.25 -5.53
C PRO A 23 -0.46 11.03 -4.75
N SER A 24 -0.57 10.72 -3.46
CA SER A 24 -1.48 11.40 -2.55
C SER A 24 -0.83 11.61 -1.19
N SER A 25 -1.47 12.43 -0.36
CA SER A 25 -0.98 12.80 0.96
C SER A 25 -2.05 12.51 2.01
N GLY A 26 -1.61 12.19 3.23
CA GLY A 26 -2.49 12.07 4.39
C GLY A 26 -2.59 10.67 4.96
N ARG A 27 -3.25 10.59 6.12
CA ARG A 27 -3.32 9.36 6.93
C ARG A 27 -4.04 8.22 6.21
N ALA A 28 -5.15 8.51 5.53
CA ALA A 28 -5.90 7.51 4.77
C ALA A 28 -5.05 6.89 3.64
N HIS A 29 -4.27 7.72 2.94
CA HIS A 29 -3.37 7.26 1.89
C HIS A 29 -2.24 6.38 2.42
N ARG A 30 -1.65 6.79 3.56
CA ARG A 30 -0.64 5.98 4.26
C ARG A 30 -1.17 4.59 4.62
N ASP A 31 -2.36 4.53 5.20
CA ASP A 31 -2.99 3.26 5.57
C ASP A 31 -3.30 2.40 4.34
N ALA A 32 -3.74 3.00 3.23
CA ALA A 32 -3.92 2.28 1.96
C ALA A 32 -2.59 1.71 1.42
N VAL A 33 -1.55 2.53 1.32
CA VAL A 33 -0.22 2.09 0.86
C VAL A 33 0.33 0.97 1.73
N LEU A 34 0.20 1.07 3.05
CA LEU A 34 0.64 0.03 3.99
C LEU A 34 -0.18 -1.25 3.84
N ARG A 35 -1.50 -1.15 3.64
CA ARG A 35 -2.38 -2.29 3.41
C ARG A 35 -2.01 -3.03 2.14
N GLU A 36 -1.84 -2.32 1.04
CA GLU A 36 -1.48 -2.93 -0.24
C GLU A 36 -0.07 -3.54 -0.19
N LEU A 37 0.88 -2.88 0.47
CA LEU A 37 2.20 -3.47 0.71
C LEU A 37 2.14 -4.72 1.59
N ALA A 38 1.25 -4.77 2.59
CA ALA A 38 1.09 -5.94 3.45
C ALA A 38 0.40 -7.10 2.71
N LEU A 39 -0.50 -6.80 1.77
CA LEU A 39 -1.12 -7.79 0.88
C LEU A 39 -0.15 -8.26 -0.21
N PHE A 40 0.73 -7.37 -0.67
CA PHE A 40 1.72 -7.66 -1.69
C PHE A 40 2.81 -8.61 -1.17
N GLY A 41 2.79 -9.85 -1.66
CA GLY A 41 3.73 -10.89 -1.26
C GLY A 41 3.16 -11.90 -0.26
N LEU A 42 1.92 -11.72 0.19
CA LEU A 42 1.20 -12.84 0.80
C LEU A 42 0.74 -13.77 -0.33
N PRO A 43 0.93 -15.10 -0.19
CA PRO A 43 0.15 -16.01 -1.01
C PRO A 43 -1.32 -15.63 -0.75
N LYS A 44 -2.09 -15.36 -1.81
CA LYS A 44 -3.54 -15.41 -1.69
C LYS A 44 -3.78 -16.79 -1.11
N VAL A 45 -4.09 -16.86 0.18
CA VAL A 45 -4.57 -18.08 0.80
C VAL A 45 -5.76 -18.43 -0.05
N ALA A 46 -5.54 -19.35 -0.98
CA ALA A 46 -6.61 -20.02 -1.69
C ALA A 46 -7.42 -20.60 -0.54
N GLY A 47 -8.55 -19.97 -0.25
CA GLY A 47 -9.60 -20.54 0.55
C GLY A 47 -10.17 -21.71 -0.24
N GLU A 48 -9.37 -22.76 -0.33
CA GLU A 48 -9.62 -24.10 -0.84
C GLU A 48 -8.58 -24.89 -0.05
N GLN A 49 -8.93 -25.50 1.07
CA GLN A 49 -9.72 -26.71 1.11
C GLN A 49 -10.48 -26.82 2.45
N ALA A 50 -11.80 -27.02 2.41
CA ALA A 50 -12.56 -27.88 3.33
C ALA A 50 -13.99 -28.06 2.79
#